data_AF-A0A4P5Q785-F1
#
_entry.id   AF-A0A4P5Q785-F1
#
_cell.length_a   1.000
_cell.length_b   1.000
_cell.length_c   1.000
_cell.angle_alpha   90.00
_cell.angle_beta   90.00
_cell.angle_gamma   90.00
#
_symmetry.space_group_name_H-M   'P 1'
#
loop_
_entity.id
_entity.type
_entity.pdbx_description
1 polymer ?
#
loop_
_entity_poly.entity_id
_entity_poly.type
_entity_poly.pdbx_seq_one_letter_code
_entity_poly.pdbx_strand_id
1 'polypeptide(L)' 'MQLVNNKSIVSSKDLDFIALSFARMRSQGRYLCPDAITGNMDEGCKTWFLKHYATCYELLQEKAAAM' A
#
# COMPACT_ATOMS: atom_id res chain seq x y z
N MET A 1 25.97 -20.15 9.49
CA MET A 1 24.94 -19.48 8.67
C MET A 1 24.82 -18.05 9.17
N GLN A 2 25.12 -17.05 8.34
CA GLN A 2 24.87 -15.65 8.71
C GLN A 2 23.40 -15.36 8.53
N LEU A 3 22.72 -15.00 9.61
CA LEU A 3 21.36 -14.45 9.58
C LEU A 3 21.47 -13.08 8.90
N VAL A 4 21.24 -13.03 7.59
CA VAL A 4 21.06 -11.77 6.89
C VAL A 4 19.82 -11.12 7.48
N ASN A 5 20.02 -10.12 8.35
CA ASN A 5 18.96 -9.29 8.87
C ASN A 5 18.47 -8.39 7.72
N ASN A 6 17.77 -8.99 6.76
CA ASN A 6 17.18 -8.35 5.59
C ASN A 6 15.91 -7.60 5.99
N LYS A 7 15.95 -6.82 7.08
CA LYS A 7 14.92 -5.82 7.33
C LYS A 7 15.19 -4.65 6.38
N SER A 8 14.77 -4.83 5.12
CA SER A 8 14.79 -3.78 4.11
C SER A 8 14.04 -2.58 4.68
N ILE A 9 14.76 -1.51 5.00
CA ILE A 9 14.16 -0.27 5.49
C ILE A 9 13.46 0.37 4.30
N VAL A 10 12.14 0.21 4.24
CA VAL A 10 11.31 0.89 3.23
C VAL A 10 11.25 2.37 3.60
N SER A 11 11.68 3.25 2.69
CA SER A 11 11.52 4.69 2.86
C SER A 11 10.04 5.07 2.86
N SER A 12 9.67 6.17 3.54
CA SER A 12 8.29 6.68 3.49
C SER A 12 7.81 6.92 2.06
N LYS A 13 8.70 7.39 1.17
CA LYS A 13 8.39 7.61 -0.26
C LYS A 13 8.10 6.31 -1.01
N ASP A 14 8.79 5.23 -0.66
CA ASP A 14 8.55 3.93 -1.28
C ASP A 14 7.20 3.38 -0.81
N LEU A 15 6.86 3.61 0.47
CA LEU A 15 5.57 3.22 1.03
C LEU A 15 4.41 4.01 0.40
N ASP A 16 4.60 5.31 0.14
CA ASP A 16 3.66 6.16 -0.62
C ASP A 16 3.40 5.59 -2.01
N PHE A 17 4.50 5.26 -2.73
CA PHE A 17 4.42 4.70 -4.07
C PHE A 17 3.67 3.36 -4.10
N ILE A 18 3.94 2.48 -3.12
CA ILE A 18 3.30 1.18 -2.99
C ILE A 18 1.80 1.36 -2.69
N ALA A 19 1.43 2.26 -1.77
CA ALA A 19 0.03 2.55 -1.44
C ALA A 19 -0.78 3.04 -2.65
N LEU A 20 -0.23 4.00 -3.40
CA LEU A 20 -0.86 4.52 -4.61
C LEU A 20 -0.98 3.45 -5.71
N SER A 21 0.06 2.64 -5.90
CA SER A 21 0.08 1.58 -6.92
C SER A 21 -0.99 0.53 -6.65
N PHE A 22 -1.13 0.10 -5.40
CA PHE A 22 -2.18 -0.83 -5.00
C PHE A 22 -3.58 -0.21 -5.12
N ALA A 23 -3.75 1.06 -4.73
CA ALA A 23 -5.04 1.74 -4.88
C ALA A 23 -5.49 1.78 -6.35
N ARG A 24 -4.57 2.07 -7.28
CA ARG A 24 -4.82 2.02 -8.73
C ARG A 24 -5.16 0.63 -9.23
N MET A 25 -4.44 -0.39 -8.78
CA MET A 25 -4.74 -1.78 -9.15
C MET A 25 -6.16 -2.15 -8.73
N ARG A 26 -6.58 -1.78 -7.52
CA ARG A 26 -7.96 -2.02 -7.07
C ARG A 26 -8.99 -1.20 -7.84
N SER A 27 -8.71 0.05 -8.18
CA SER A 27 -9.64 0.87 -8.97
C SER A 27 -9.84 0.31 -10.38
N GLN A 28 -8.84 -0.41 -10.90
CA GLN A 28 -8.92 -1.16 -12.17
C GLN A 28 -9.60 -2.54 -12.03
N GLY A 29 -10.18 -2.86 -10.87
CA GLY A 29 -10.90 -4.12 -10.64
C GLY A 29 -10.02 -5.30 -10.22
N ARG A 30 -8.73 -5.10 -9.93
CA ARG A 30 -7.89 -6.19 -9.40
C ARG A 30 -8.23 -6.45 -7.93
N TYR A 31 -8.38 -7.73 -7.58
CA TYR A 31 -8.48 -8.14 -6.19
C TYR A 31 -7.12 -7.98 -5.50
N LEU A 32 -7.13 -7.33 -4.33
CA LEU A 32 -5.96 -7.18 -3.47
C LEU A 32 -6.33 -7.67 -2.07
N CYS A 33 -5.43 -8.46 -1.48
CA CYS A 33 -5.52 -8.90 -0.09
C CYS A 33 -4.63 -7.99 0.78
N PRO A 34 -5.20 -7.05 1.56
CA PRO A 34 -4.41 -6.13 2.39
C PRO A 34 -3.54 -6.86 3.42
N ASP A 35 -4.02 -8.00 3.94
CA ASP A 35 -3.27 -8.80 4.91
C ASP A 35 -2.03 -9.43 4.29
N ALA A 36 -2.10 -9.87 3.03
CA ALA A 36 -0.94 -10.39 2.32
C ALA A 36 0.09 -9.29 2.00
N ILE A 37 -0.36 -8.07 1.74
CA ILE A 37 0.50 -6.91 1.45
C ILE A 37 1.20 -6.41 2.72
N THR A 38 0.48 -6.40 3.84
CA THR A 38 0.95 -5.85 5.11
C THR A 38 1.56 -6.89 6.05
N GLY A 39 1.54 -8.18 5.70
CA GLY A 39 1.98 -9.27 6.58
C GLY A 39 3.46 -9.20 7.01
N ASN A 40 4.30 -8.50 6.25
CA ASN A 40 5.72 -8.28 6.59
C ASN A 40 5.99 -6.88 7.18
N MET A 41 4.97 -6.02 7.27
CA MET A 41 5.12 -4.66 7.79
C MET A 41 5.05 -4.67 9.33
N ASP A 42 5.81 -3.80 9.98
CA ASP A 42 5.53 -3.48 11.38
C ASP A 42 4.21 -2.71 11.51
N GLU A 43 3.63 -2.67 12.71
CA GLU A 43 2.33 -2.05 12.94
C GLU A 43 2.27 -0.56 12.57
N GLY A 44 3.38 0.16 12.70
CA GLY A 44 3.47 1.57 12.30
C GLY A 44 3.35 1.71 10.78
N CYS A 45 4.16 0.95 10.05
CA CYS A 45 4.11 0.90 8.59
C CYS A 45 2.76 0.40 8.07
N LYS A 46 2.19 -0.63 8.69
CA LYS A 46 0.87 -1.19 8.34
C LYS A 46 -0.23 -0.16 8.51
N THR A 47 -0.31 0.50 9.66
CA THR A 47 -1.32 1.53 9.93
C THR A 47 -1.20 2.68 8.94
N TRP A 48 0.03 3.15 8.71
CA TRP A 48 0.31 4.22 7.76
C TRP A 48 -0.10 3.83 6.34
N PHE A 49 0.25 2.60 5.91
CA PHE A 49 -0.04 2.08 4.58
C PHE A 49 -1.54 1.98 4.34
N LEU A 50 -2.29 1.38 5.28
CA LEU A 50 -3.73 1.21 5.16
C LEU A 50 -4.46 2.55 5.07
N LYS A 51 -4.04 3.55 5.86
CA LYS A 51 -4.60 4.90 5.80
C LYS A 51 -4.37 5.56 4.43
N HIS A 52 -3.12 5.57 3.95
CA HIS A 52 -2.79 6.20 2.67
C HIS A 52 -3.43 5.48 1.49
N TYR A 53 -3.44 4.15 1.53
CA TYR A 53 -4.11 3.33 0.53
C TYR A 53 -5.60 3.65 0.42
N ALA A 54 -6.31 3.76 1.55
CA ALA A 54 -7.74 4.12 1.56
C ALA A 54 -7.98 5.50 0.95
N THR A 55 -7.20 6.51 1.36
CA THR A 55 -7.28 7.87 0.81
C THR A 55 -6.99 7.89 -0.70
N CYS A 56 -5.96 7.18 -1.17
CA CYS A 56 -5.69 7.08 -2.60
C CYS A 56 -6.83 6.39 -3.36
N TYR A 57 -7.45 5.38 -2.78
CA TYR A 57 -8.54 4.64 -3.42
C TYR A 57 -9.80 5.50 -3.57
N GLU A 58 -10.18 6.24 -2.52
CA GLU A 58 -11.30 7.20 -2.55
C GLU A 58 -11.09 8.27 -3.62
N LEU A 59 -9.91 8.91 -3.65
CA LEU A 59 -9.57 9.92 -4.67
C LEU A 59 -9.65 9.37 -6.10
N LEU A 60 -9.24 8.12 -6.31
CA LEU A 60 -9.30 7.48 -7.62
C LEU A 60 -10.75 7.15 -8.03
N GLN A 61 -11.61 6.80 -7.07
CA GLN A 61 -13.03 6.60 -7.32
C GLN A 61 -13.75 7.91 -7.65
N GLU A 62 -13.49 8.98 -6.90
CA GLU A 62 -14.03 10.32 -7.20
C GLU A 62 -13.61 10.80 -8.59
N LYS A 63 -12.33 10.62 -8.93
CA LYS A 63 -11.82 10.99 -10.26
C LYS A 63 -12.45 10.16 -11.38
N ALA A 64 -12.73 8.88 -11.14
CA ALA A 64 -13.40 8.02 -12.11
C ALA A 64 -14.90 8.37 -12.25
N ALA A 65 -15.55 8.85 -11.20
CA ALA A 65 -16.95 9.27 -11.23
C ALA A 65 -17.17 10.68 -11.83
N ALA A 66 -16.13 11.52 -11.84
CA ALA A 66 -16.15 12.86 -12.43
C ALA A 66 -15.82 12.90 -13.95
N MET A 67 -15.52 11.74 -14.55
CA MET A 67 -15.30 11.54 -15.99
C MET A 67 -16.53 10.94 -16.65
#